data_AF-A0A1G3PUW5-F1
#
_entry.id   AF-A0A1G3PUW5-F1
#
_cell.length_a   1.000
_cell.length_b   1.000
_cell.length_c   1.000
_cell.angle_alpha   90.00
_cell.angle_beta   90.00
_cell.angle_gamma   90.00
#
_symmetry.space_group_name_H-M   'P 1'
#
loop_
_entity.id
_entity.type
_entity.pdbx_description
1 polymer ?
#
loop_
_entity_poly.entity_id
_entity_poly.type
_entity_poly.pdbx_seq_one_letter_code
_entity_poly.pdbx_strand_id
1 'polypeptide(L)'
;MTHKELLFDIPFHKFQMGRIDSFIEEEILNLNLEKGVVKITALENVMMTSIEYEEDLVKDFTEAYIYYTREIQKNTSPYILSKMPTNTITVPFNMSRLVVGDWQQIVFFTLDEMEKITLQLDFYASHSILGLESMQTTTELQTFDITDIIQRTLMNSHEEKVTIVSPSESAVLYMLYPDKHKEFVAFIEGLAPKHKTYRHTHSWDVNEVAYTHIRAAFISQIITLNTVNGLLDTKGERLYLTELDTLPRRRDIYFEIWKESR
;
A
#
# COMPACT_ATOMS: atom_id res chain seq x y z
N MET A 1 -9.44 0.06 -20.87
CA MET A 1 -9.75 -0.66 -19.64
C MET A 1 -10.18 -2.04 -20.05
N THR A 2 -9.55 -3.05 -19.47
CA THR A 2 -9.96 -4.44 -19.59
C THR A 2 -10.39 -4.88 -18.20
N HIS A 3 -11.61 -5.38 -18.09
CA HIS A 3 -12.17 -5.85 -16.82
C HIS A 3 -12.02 -7.37 -16.73
N LYS A 4 -11.60 -7.87 -15.56
CA LYS A 4 -11.58 -9.29 -15.20
C LYS A 4 -12.12 -9.47 -13.78
N GLU A 5 -12.64 -10.66 -13.51
CA GLU A 5 -13.04 -11.07 -12.17
C GLU A 5 -12.21 -12.28 -11.75
N LEU A 6 -11.71 -12.25 -10.51
CA LEU A 6 -11.06 -13.37 -9.86
C LEU A 6 -11.97 -13.89 -8.75
N LEU A 7 -12.49 -15.10 -8.94
CA LEU A 7 -13.39 -15.76 -8.00
C LEU A 7 -12.64 -16.82 -7.18
N PHE A 8 -12.69 -16.68 -5.86
CA PHE A 8 -12.31 -17.70 -4.90
C PHE A 8 -13.58 -18.35 -4.34
N ASP A 9 -13.99 -19.48 -4.92
CA ASP A 9 -15.17 -20.25 -4.52
C ASP A 9 -14.84 -21.26 -3.40
N ILE A 10 -14.25 -20.74 -2.32
CA ILE A 10 -13.91 -21.48 -1.10
C ILE A 10 -14.21 -20.61 0.12
N PRO A 11 -14.54 -21.22 1.27
CA PRO A 11 -14.79 -20.48 2.50
C PRO A 11 -13.50 -19.85 3.03
N PHE A 12 -13.62 -18.62 3.52
CA PHE A 12 -12.58 -17.87 4.23
C PHE A 12 -13.01 -17.61 5.66
N HIS A 13 -12.10 -17.88 6.59
CA HIS A 13 -12.26 -17.48 7.98
C HIS A 13 -12.05 -15.98 8.14
N LYS A 14 -12.59 -15.42 9.23
CA LYS A 14 -12.27 -14.06 9.65
C LYS A 14 -10.77 -13.91 9.92
N PHE A 15 -10.17 -12.82 9.44
CA PHE A 15 -8.75 -12.52 9.52
C PHE A 15 -7.84 -13.49 8.76
N GLN A 16 -8.36 -14.05 7.66
CA GLN A 16 -7.58 -14.85 6.74
C GLN A 16 -6.97 -13.95 5.67
N MET A 17 -5.68 -14.15 5.40
CA MET A 17 -4.98 -13.47 4.33
C MET A 17 -4.84 -14.38 3.11
N GLY A 18 -4.94 -13.80 1.91
CA GLY A 18 -4.65 -14.49 0.67
C GLY A 18 -3.83 -13.61 -0.27
N ARG A 19 -2.92 -14.24 -1.01
CA ARG A 19 -2.01 -13.58 -1.95
C ARG A 19 -2.53 -13.71 -3.39
N ILE A 20 -2.42 -12.65 -4.19
CA ILE A 20 -2.99 -12.58 -5.54
C ILE A 20 -2.07 -12.05 -6.64
N ASP A 21 -0.86 -11.62 -6.30
CA ASP A 21 0.14 -11.06 -7.22
C ASP A 21 0.41 -11.94 -8.45
N SER A 22 0.64 -13.25 -8.27
CA SER A 22 0.94 -14.15 -9.39
C SER A 22 -0.21 -14.26 -10.40
N PHE A 23 -1.46 -14.26 -9.93
CA PHE A 23 -2.63 -14.26 -10.81
C PHE A 23 -2.72 -12.98 -11.63
N ILE A 24 -2.40 -11.85 -11.02
CA ILE A 24 -2.43 -10.55 -11.69
C ILE A 24 -1.34 -10.49 -12.76
N GLU A 25 -0.12 -10.94 -12.46
CA GLU A 25 0.98 -10.97 -13.43
C GLU A 25 0.67 -11.90 -14.62
N GLU A 26 0.07 -13.06 -14.36
CA GLU A 26 -0.39 -13.96 -15.42
C GLU A 26 -1.44 -13.27 -16.32
N GLU A 27 -2.41 -12.55 -15.74
CA GLU A 27 -3.40 -11.81 -16.52
C GLU A 27 -2.78 -10.65 -17.32
N ILE A 28 -1.78 -9.94 -16.77
CA ILE A 28 -1.03 -8.91 -17.49
C ILE A 28 -0.36 -9.50 -18.74
N LEU A 29 0.29 -10.67 -18.59
CA LEU A 29 0.93 -11.40 -19.69
C LEU A 29 -0.11 -11.88 -20.72
N ASN A 30 -1.21 -12.48 -20.28
CA ASN A 30 -2.28 -12.96 -21.16
C ASN A 30 -2.93 -11.84 -21.98
N LEU A 31 -3.01 -10.64 -21.41
CA LEU A 31 -3.52 -9.45 -22.09
C LEU A 31 -2.47 -8.75 -22.97
N ASN A 32 -1.23 -9.24 -23.01
CA ASN A 32 -0.09 -8.62 -23.69
C ASN A 32 0.11 -7.15 -23.27
N LEU A 33 -0.05 -6.86 -21.97
CA LEU A 33 0.12 -5.52 -21.43
C LEU A 33 1.57 -5.36 -20.95
N GLU A 34 2.31 -4.45 -21.57
CA GLU A 34 3.69 -4.15 -21.14
C GLU A 34 3.71 -3.19 -19.95
N LYS A 35 2.81 -2.21 -19.93
CA LYS A 35 2.81 -1.13 -18.96
C LYS A 35 1.41 -0.58 -18.66
N GLY A 36 1.18 -0.22 -17.40
CA GLY A 36 -0.09 0.36 -16.97
C GLY A 36 -0.28 0.33 -15.46
N VAL A 37 -1.53 0.38 -15.04
CA VAL A 37 -1.95 0.06 -13.68
C VAL A 37 -3.05 -0.98 -13.68
N VAL A 38 -3.13 -1.76 -12.60
CA VAL A 38 -4.27 -2.62 -12.29
C VAL A 38 -4.93 -2.07 -11.03
N LYS A 39 -6.21 -1.72 -11.14
CA LYS A 39 -7.04 -1.39 -9.98
C LYS A 39 -7.74 -2.66 -9.53
N ILE A 40 -7.56 -3.01 -8.27
CA ILE A 40 -8.09 -4.21 -7.64
C ILE A 40 -9.12 -3.77 -6.62
N THR A 41 -10.37 -4.19 -6.80
CA THR A 41 -11.49 -3.84 -5.92
C THR A 41 -12.10 -5.11 -5.34
N ALA A 42 -12.22 -5.15 -4.02
CA ALA A 42 -12.84 -6.23 -3.26
C ALA A 42 -14.16 -5.78 -2.61
N LEU A 43 -14.84 -6.70 -1.93
CA LEU A 43 -16.00 -6.37 -1.09
C LEU A 43 -15.59 -5.55 0.14
N GLU A 44 -16.51 -4.78 0.74
CA GLU A 44 -16.22 -3.86 1.86
C GLU A 44 -15.62 -4.55 3.10
N ASN A 45 -15.89 -5.84 3.28
CA ASN A 45 -15.35 -6.67 4.37
C ASN A 45 -14.01 -7.33 4.01
N VAL A 46 -13.33 -6.85 2.98
CA VAL A 46 -11.99 -7.28 2.57
C VAL A 46 -11.09 -6.05 2.52
N MET A 47 -9.93 -6.13 3.17
CA MET A 47 -8.89 -5.11 3.09
C MET A 47 -7.84 -5.54 2.06
N MET A 48 -7.44 -4.62 1.18
CA MET A 48 -6.37 -4.80 0.20
C MET A 48 -5.12 -4.08 0.68
N THR A 49 -3.98 -4.77 0.72
CA THR A 49 -2.69 -4.16 1.09
C THR A 49 -1.53 -4.91 0.43
N SER A 50 -0.31 -4.50 0.73
CA SER A 50 0.91 -5.22 0.40
C SER A 50 1.74 -5.48 1.65
N ILE A 51 2.30 -6.68 1.69
CA ILE A 51 3.14 -7.16 2.78
C ILE A 51 4.14 -8.17 2.22
N GLU A 52 5.24 -8.35 2.91
CA GLU A 52 6.07 -9.54 2.74
C GLU A 52 5.30 -10.77 3.25
N TYR A 53 4.86 -11.61 2.32
CA TYR A 53 3.97 -12.72 2.60
C TYR A 53 4.74 -13.93 3.14
N GLU A 54 5.09 -13.84 4.41
CA GLU A 54 5.69 -14.92 5.19
C GLU A 54 4.74 -15.38 6.29
N GLU A 55 4.76 -16.68 6.60
CA GLU A 55 3.82 -17.29 7.56
C GLU A 55 3.81 -16.57 8.92
N ASP A 56 4.98 -16.27 9.46
CA ASP A 56 5.10 -15.63 10.78
C ASP A 56 4.73 -14.15 10.76
N LEU A 57 5.05 -13.43 9.68
CA LEU A 57 4.67 -12.04 9.51
C LEU A 57 3.15 -11.89 9.30
N VAL A 58 2.51 -12.83 8.59
CA VAL A 58 1.04 -12.90 8.44
C VAL A 58 0.36 -13.13 9.79
N LYS A 59 0.90 -14.04 10.63
CA LYS A 59 0.39 -14.23 12.00
C LYS A 59 0.55 -12.97 12.85
N ASP A 60 1.71 -12.34 12.79
CA ASP A 60 1.99 -11.12 13.55
C ASP A 60 1.10 -9.94 13.13
N PHE A 61 0.88 -9.77 11.82
CA PHE A 61 -0.07 -8.81 11.27
C PHE A 61 -1.50 -9.10 11.76
N THR A 62 -1.92 -10.36 11.70
CA THR A 62 -3.25 -10.78 12.14
C THR A 62 -3.50 -10.44 13.61
N GLU A 63 -2.52 -10.71 14.48
CA GLU A 63 -2.59 -10.34 15.89
C GLU A 63 -2.61 -8.84 16.12
N ALA A 64 -1.81 -8.08 15.38
CA ALA A 64 -1.84 -6.63 15.41
C ALA A 64 -3.21 -6.08 14.99
N TYR A 65 -3.87 -6.69 14.00
CA TYR A 65 -5.21 -6.30 13.55
C TYR A 65 -6.29 -6.61 14.59
N ILE A 66 -6.21 -7.78 15.22
CA ILE A 66 -7.09 -8.14 16.35
C ILE A 66 -6.92 -7.14 17.50
N TYR A 67 -5.68 -6.77 17.83
CA TYR A 67 -5.42 -5.77 18.86
C TYR A 67 -5.96 -4.38 18.48
N TYR A 68 -5.71 -3.95 17.24
CA TYR A 68 -6.22 -2.69 16.69
C TYR A 68 -7.74 -2.57 16.84
N THR A 69 -8.49 -3.58 16.39
CA THR A 69 -9.96 -3.57 16.44
C THR A 69 -10.51 -3.53 17.87
N ARG A 70 -9.80 -4.14 18.83
CA ARG A 70 -10.24 -4.22 20.23
C ARG A 70 -9.93 -2.94 21.02
N GLU A 71 -8.70 -2.44 20.89
CA GLU A 71 -8.10 -1.47 21.81
C GLU A 71 -7.84 -0.10 21.16
N ILE A 72 -7.45 -0.05 19.89
CA ILE A 72 -6.95 1.17 19.24
C ILE A 72 -8.08 1.91 18.50
N GLN A 73 -8.85 1.18 17.70
CA GLN A 73 -9.81 1.74 16.75
C GLN A 73 -10.79 2.71 17.41
N LYS A 74 -11.33 2.35 18.58
CA LYS A 74 -12.33 3.14 19.31
C LYS A 74 -11.82 4.49 19.80
N ASN A 75 -10.51 4.61 19.99
CA ASN A 75 -9.85 5.80 20.52
C ASN A 75 -9.13 6.61 19.42
N THR A 76 -9.18 6.15 18.17
CA THR A 76 -8.52 6.80 17.05
C THR A 76 -9.52 7.67 16.29
N SER A 77 -9.11 8.88 15.89
CA SER A 77 -10.02 9.76 15.15
C SER A 77 -10.38 9.16 13.78
N PRO A 78 -11.62 9.36 13.28
CA PRO A 78 -12.01 8.88 11.96
C PRO A 78 -11.10 9.36 10.84
N TYR A 79 -10.49 10.54 11.02
CA TYR A 79 -9.54 11.10 10.08
C TYR A 79 -8.26 10.25 9.98
N ILE A 80 -7.67 9.83 11.10
CA ILE A 80 -6.49 8.95 11.09
C ILE A 80 -6.84 7.56 10.57
N LEU A 81 -8.00 7.02 10.96
CA LEU A 81 -8.49 5.73 10.45
C LEU A 81 -8.68 5.72 8.93
N SER A 82 -9.02 6.86 8.32
CA SER A 82 -9.17 7.00 6.87
C SER A 82 -7.86 6.82 6.08
N LYS A 83 -6.71 6.76 6.77
CA LYS A 83 -5.38 6.54 6.17
C LYS A 83 -5.00 5.06 6.10
N MET A 84 -5.81 4.17 6.67
CA MET A 84 -5.60 2.74 6.53
C MET A 84 -6.01 2.26 5.13
N PRO A 85 -5.45 1.14 4.65
CA PRO A 85 -5.87 0.50 3.42
C PRO A 85 -7.37 0.19 3.43
N THR A 86 -7.95 0.23 2.24
CA THR A 86 -9.38 -0.02 2.02
C THR A 86 -9.57 -1.32 1.25
N ASN A 87 -10.79 -1.60 0.80
CA ASN A 87 -11.07 -2.71 -0.12
C ASN A 87 -10.57 -2.46 -1.56
N THR A 88 -9.84 -1.39 -1.82
CA THR A 88 -9.28 -1.08 -3.14
C THR A 88 -7.79 -0.77 -3.03
N ILE A 89 -7.01 -1.33 -3.96
CA ILE A 89 -5.60 -0.96 -4.18
C ILE A 89 -5.37 -0.81 -5.69
N THR A 90 -4.53 0.13 -6.11
CA THR A 90 -4.13 0.28 -7.52
C THR A 90 -2.64 0.14 -7.62
N VAL A 91 -2.18 -0.78 -8.45
CA VAL A 91 -0.77 -1.18 -8.51
C VAL A 91 -0.24 -0.93 -9.92
N PRO A 92 0.87 -0.20 -10.09
CA PRO A 92 1.51 -0.07 -11.39
C PRO A 92 2.14 -1.39 -11.83
N PHE A 93 2.23 -1.58 -13.13
CA PHE A 93 3.03 -2.64 -13.73
C PHE A 93 3.88 -2.09 -14.88
N ASN A 94 5.06 -2.65 -15.04
CA ASN A 94 6.02 -2.29 -16.09
C ASN A 94 6.79 -3.53 -16.54
N MET A 95 7.09 -3.62 -17.84
CA MET A 95 7.64 -4.83 -18.46
C MET A 95 6.83 -6.09 -18.09
N SER A 96 5.50 -5.94 -18.05
CA SER A 96 4.54 -6.98 -17.68
C SER A 96 4.70 -7.55 -16.25
N ARG A 97 5.33 -6.82 -15.32
CA ARG A 97 5.49 -7.21 -13.91
C ARG A 97 4.98 -6.13 -12.98
N LEU A 98 4.46 -6.51 -11.81
CA LEU A 98 3.98 -5.56 -10.81
C LEU A 98 5.14 -4.73 -10.23
N VAL A 99 4.89 -3.45 -9.97
CA VAL A 99 5.81 -2.54 -9.28
C VAL A 99 5.36 -2.47 -7.82
N VAL A 100 5.83 -3.41 -7.00
CA VAL A 100 5.49 -3.53 -5.57
C VAL A 100 6.72 -3.65 -4.68
N GLY A 101 7.82 -4.16 -5.24
CA GLY A 101 9.15 -4.38 -4.66
C GLY A 101 9.48 -5.88 -4.59
N ASP A 102 10.71 -6.22 -4.20
CA ASP A 102 11.24 -7.58 -4.41
C ASP A 102 10.58 -8.63 -3.50
N TRP A 103 10.18 -8.25 -2.29
CA TRP A 103 9.62 -9.16 -1.30
C TRP A 103 8.16 -8.88 -0.95
N GLN A 104 7.56 -7.77 -1.42
CA GLN A 104 6.13 -7.53 -1.20
C GLN A 104 5.27 -8.33 -2.18
N GLN A 105 4.11 -8.76 -1.70
CA GLN A 105 3.04 -9.28 -2.53
C GLN A 105 1.76 -8.51 -2.27
N ILE A 106 0.90 -8.45 -3.29
CA ILE A 106 -0.45 -7.92 -3.14
C ILE A 106 -1.32 -8.98 -2.47
N VAL A 107 -1.97 -8.58 -1.38
CA VAL A 107 -2.78 -9.46 -0.55
C VAL A 107 -4.15 -8.88 -0.29
N PHE A 108 -5.10 -9.77 -0.07
CA PHE A 108 -6.36 -9.44 0.58
C PHE A 108 -6.37 -10.01 2.00
N PHE A 109 -7.10 -9.35 2.89
CA PHE A 109 -7.29 -9.76 4.29
C PHE A 109 -8.77 -9.65 4.66
N THR A 110 -9.38 -10.77 5.02
CA THR A 110 -10.82 -10.83 5.34
C THR A 110 -11.10 -10.25 6.72
N LEU A 111 -12.10 -9.38 6.81
CA LEU A 111 -12.52 -8.77 8.08
C LEU A 111 -13.66 -9.53 8.75
N ASP A 112 -14.28 -10.46 8.02
CA ASP A 112 -15.33 -11.36 8.49
C ASP A 112 -15.24 -12.74 7.84
N GLU A 113 -16.07 -13.67 8.29
CA GLU A 113 -16.27 -14.95 7.62
C GLU A 113 -16.95 -14.74 6.26
N MET A 114 -16.49 -15.46 5.22
CA MET A 114 -16.99 -15.32 3.86
C MET A 114 -17.08 -16.69 3.19
N GLU A 115 -18.17 -16.98 2.48
CA GLU A 115 -18.29 -18.24 1.72
C GLU A 115 -17.47 -18.25 0.43
N LYS A 116 -17.25 -17.06 -0.14
CA LYS A 116 -16.49 -16.83 -1.36
C LYS A 116 -16.01 -15.39 -1.43
N ILE A 117 -14.98 -15.13 -2.22
CA ILE A 117 -14.47 -13.78 -2.51
C ILE A 117 -14.43 -13.56 -4.01
N THR A 118 -14.93 -12.43 -4.46
CA THR A 118 -14.74 -11.95 -5.84
C THR A 118 -13.92 -10.68 -5.81
N LEU A 119 -12.83 -10.66 -6.56
CA LEU A 119 -12.01 -9.46 -6.79
C LEU A 119 -12.23 -8.98 -8.22
N GLN A 120 -12.49 -7.69 -8.37
CA GLN A 120 -12.55 -7.01 -9.67
C GLN A 120 -11.18 -6.47 -10.03
N LEU A 121 -10.69 -6.82 -11.21
CA LEU A 121 -9.40 -6.40 -11.75
C LEU A 121 -9.64 -5.54 -12.99
N ASP A 122 -9.40 -4.23 -12.86
CA ASP A 122 -9.50 -3.29 -13.97
C ASP A 122 -8.10 -2.90 -14.44
N PHE A 123 -7.73 -3.33 -15.65
CA PHE A 123 -6.44 -3.05 -16.26
C PHE A 123 -6.49 -1.80 -17.13
N TYR A 124 -5.61 -0.84 -16.84
CA TYR A 124 -5.46 0.42 -17.56
C TYR A 124 -4.08 0.49 -18.18
N ALA A 125 -3.98 0.19 -19.47
CA ALA A 125 -2.75 0.40 -20.23
C ALA A 125 -2.38 1.88 -20.24
N SER A 126 -1.09 2.17 -20.01
CA SER A 126 -0.55 3.53 -19.99
C SER A 126 0.61 3.66 -20.97
N HIS A 127 0.75 4.88 -21.52
CA HIS A 127 1.84 5.25 -22.42
C HIS A 127 2.88 6.16 -21.74
N SER A 128 2.70 6.51 -20.46
CA SER A 128 3.62 7.40 -19.75
C SER A 128 4.94 6.68 -19.41
N ILE A 129 5.94 7.39 -18.90
CA ILE A 129 7.16 6.79 -18.33
C ILE A 129 6.95 6.65 -16.83
N LEU A 130 7.36 5.52 -16.25
CA LEU A 130 7.31 5.32 -14.81
C LEU A 130 8.37 6.26 -14.25
N GLY A 131 7.96 7.34 -13.60
CA GLY A 131 8.93 8.26 -13.03
C GLY A 131 9.54 7.64 -11.77
N LEU A 132 10.80 7.99 -11.51
CA LEU A 132 11.56 7.50 -10.38
C LEU A 132 12.22 8.68 -9.68
N GLU A 133 11.99 8.76 -8.37
CA GLU A 133 12.71 9.65 -7.46
C GLU A 133 13.30 8.83 -6.34
N SER A 134 14.44 9.26 -5.78
CA SER A 134 15.11 8.54 -4.70
C SER A 134 15.38 9.46 -3.52
N MET A 135 15.14 8.96 -2.32
CA MET A 135 15.40 9.66 -1.07
C MET A 135 16.35 8.85 -0.19
N GLN A 136 17.28 9.54 0.46
CA GLN A 136 18.14 8.92 1.48
C GLN A 136 17.53 9.16 2.85
N THR A 137 17.12 8.07 3.50
CA THR A 137 16.67 8.05 4.88
C THR A 137 17.85 7.71 5.79
N THR A 138 17.75 8.09 7.06
CA THR A 138 18.83 7.99 8.04
C THR A 138 18.37 7.43 9.39
N THR A 139 17.06 7.44 9.65
CA THR A 139 16.49 7.01 10.92
C THR A 139 15.02 6.63 10.76
N GLU A 140 14.52 5.78 11.66
CA GLU A 140 13.11 5.46 11.82
C GLU A 140 12.29 6.76 12.01
N LEU A 141 11.09 6.79 11.41
CA LEU A 141 10.13 7.89 11.41
C LEU A 141 10.63 9.18 10.76
N GLN A 142 11.74 9.14 10.01
CA GLN A 142 12.11 10.26 9.16
C GLN A 142 11.04 10.44 8.06
N THR A 143 10.40 11.60 8.06
CA THR A 143 9.32 11.94 7.13
C THR A 143 9.80 12.97 6.11
N PHE A 144 9.54 12.71 4.83
CA PHE A 144 9.76 13.62 3.73
C PHE A 144 8.41 14.07 3.16
N ASP A 145 8.22 15.38 3.04
CA ASP A 145 7.13 15.92 2.25
C ASP A 145 7.51 15.85 0.77
N ILE A 146 6.82 14.98 0.03
CA ILE A 146 7.10 14.71 -1.38
C ILE A 146 6.07 15.37 -2.30
N THR A 147 5.17 16.19 -1.76
CA THR A 147 4.07 16.81 -2.51
C THR A 147 4.59 17.58 -3.71
N ASP A 148 5.58 18.45 -3.52
CA ASP A 148 6.08 19.33 -4.58
C ASP A 148 6.95 18.57 -5.60
N ILE A 149 7.53 17.43 -5.20
CA ILE A 149 8.27 16.54 -6.09
C ILE A 149 7.28 15.91 -7.08
N ILE A 150 6.21 15.29 -6.57
CA ILE A 150 5.19 14.67 -7.40
C ILE A 150 4.45 15.72 -8.25
N GLN A 151 4.13 16.87 -7.65
CA GLN A 151 3.46 17.97 -8.35
C GLN A 151 4.25 18.46 -9.56
N ARG A 152 5.58 18.59 -9.44
CA ARG A 152 6.43 19.01 -10.58
C ARG A 152 6.35 18.03 -11.75
N THR A 153 6.28 16.73 -11.47
CA THR A 153 6.15 15.74 -12.55
C THR A 153 4.78 15.80 -13.23
N LEU A 154 3.74 16.16 -12.49
CA LEU A 154 2.38 16.29 -13.03
C LEU A 154 2.16 17.56 -13.87
N MET A 155 3.06 18.55 -13.83
CA MET A 155 2.86 19.89 -14.42
C MET A 155 2.56 19.91 -15.93
N ASN A 156 2.73 18.80 -16.64
CA ASN A 156 2.35 18.66 -18.06
C ASN A 156 1.45 17.45 -18.34
N SER A 157 0.95 16.80 -17.29
CA SER A 157 0.00 15.70 -17.42
C SER A 157 -1.43 16.23 -17.43
N HIS A 158 -2.27 15.65 -18.27
CA HIS A 158 -3.71 15.93 -18.31
C HIS A 158 -4.54 14.73 -17.82
N GLU A 159 -3.88 13.75 -17.21
CA GLU A 159 -4.55 12.56 -16.72
C GLU A 159 -5.25 12.83 -15.39
N GLU A 160 -6.11 11.89 -15.00
CA GLU A 160 -7.06 12.01 -13.89
C GLU A 160 -6.48 11.51 -12.57
N LYS A 161 -5.46 10.64 -12.63
CA LYS A 161 -4.89 9.98 -11.47
C LYS A 161 -3.39 9.82 -11.55
N VAL A 162 -2.79 9.74 -10.38
CA VAL A 162 -1.42 9.27 -10.19
C VAL A 162 -1.41 8.19 -9.12
N THR A 163 -0.80 7.05 -9.44
CA THR A 163 -0.50 5.99 -8.48
C THR A 163 0.98 6.07 -8.14
N ILE A 164 1.30 6.11 -6.85
CA ILE A 164 2.65 6.27 -6.32
C ILE A 164 2.96 5.05 -5.48
N VAL A 165 4.14 4.47 -5.67
CA VAL A 165 4.62 3.29 -4.97
C VAL A 165 6.01 3.55 -4.42
N SER A 166 6.22 3.23 -3.16
CA SER A 166 7.54 3.10 -2.56
C SER A 166 7.82 1.61 -2.33
N PRO A 167 8.47 0.88 -3.24
CA PRO A 167 8.69 -0.56 -3.12
C PRO A 167 9.68 -0.86 -1.99
N SER A 168 9.13 -1.03 -0.80
CA SER A 168 9.84 -1.12 0.47
C SER A 168 8.95 -1.80 1.50
N GLU A 169 9.48 -2.73 2.30
CA GLU A 169 8.69 -3.39 3.33
C GLU A 169 8.56 -2.49 4.58
N SER A 170 9.28 -1.38 4.62
CA SER A 170 9.52 -0.57 5.81
C SER A 170 9.44 0.93 5.52
N ALA A 171 8.69 1.34 4.52
CA ALA A 171 8.33 2.74 4.29
C ALA A 171 6.85 2.86 3.91
N VAL A 172 6.24 4.00 4.19
CA VAL A 172 4.80 4.22 3.95
C VAL A 172 4.54 5.53 3.22
N LEU A 173 3.47 5.53 2.42
CA LEU A 173 2.97 6.70 1.71
C LEU A 173 1.58 7.08 2.23
N TYR A 174 1.37 8.35 2.57
CA TYR A 174 0.08 8.82 3.04
C TYR A 174 -0.11 10.33 2.81
N MET A 175 -1.37 10.75 2.67
CA MET A 175 -1.75 12.17 2.71
C MET A 175 -2.14 12.55 4.14
N LEU A 176 -1.59 13.64 4.67
CA LEU A 176 -1.92 14.11 6.01
C LEU A 176 -1.87 15.64 6.12
N TYR A 177 -2.73 16.23 6.94
CA TYR A 177 -2.53 17.61 7.38
C TYR A 177 -1.29 17.70 8.29
N PRO A 178 -0.40 18.69 8.10
CA PRO A 178 0.85 18.78 8.88
C PRO A 178 0.66 18.76 10.40
N ASP A 179 -0.43 19.33 10.93
CA ASP A 179 -0.74 19.36 12.36
C ASP A 179 -1.16 18.00 12.94
N LYS A 180 -1.48 17.03 12.08
CA LYS A 180 -1.90 15.67 12.46
C LYS A 180 -0.76 14.67 12.57
N HIS A 181 0.47 15.07 12.22
CA HIS A 181 1.64 14.17 12.22
C HIS A 181 1.87 13.47 13.56
N LYS A 182 1.80 14.20 14.69
CA LYS A 182 1.98 13.60 16.03
C LYS A 182 0.91 12.56 16.36
N GLU A 183 -0.34 12.82 15.98
CA GLU A 183 -1.47 11.91 16.18
C GLU A 183 -1.27 10.63 15.35
N PHE A 184 -0.84 10.80 14.10
CA PHE A 184 -0.56 9.70 13.17
C PHE A 184 0.61 8.81 13.62
N VAL A 185 1.73 9.41 14.07
CA VAL A 185 2.87 8.65 14.60
C VAL A 185 2.48 7.84 15.83
N ALA A 186 1.70 8.40 16.76
CA ALA A 186 1.21 7.68 17.93
C ALA A 186 0.31 6.51 17.53
N PHE A 187 -0.53 6.70 16.51
CA PHE A 187 -1.36 5.63 15.94
C PHE A 187 -0.52 4.48 15.37
N ILE A 188 0.48 4.78 14.53
CA ILE A 188 1.39 3.77 13.95
C ILE A 188 2.14 2.99 15.03
N GLU A 189 2.69 3.68 16.04
CA GLU A 189 3.37 3.02 17.16
C GLU A 189 2.41 2.10 17.93
N GLY A 190 1.15 2.51 18.09
CA GLY A 190 0.12 1.69 18.73
C GLY A 190 -0.20 0.40 17.96
N LEU A 191 -0.28 0.46 16.63
CA LEU A 191 -0.63 -0.69 15.78
C LEU A 191 0.36 -1.86 15.96
N ALA A 192 1.66 -1.53 15.95
CA ALA A 192 2.73 -2.50 16.19
C ALA A 192 3.83 -1.84 17.03
N PRO A 193 3.82 -2.02 18.36
CA PRO A 193 4.80 -1.41 19.25
C PRO A 193 6.20 -1.97 19.05
N LYS A 194 7.22 -1.11 18.97
CA LYS A 194 8.61 -1.53 18.66
C LYS A 194 9.24 -2.45 19.70
N HIS A 195 8.74 -2.41 20.94
CA HIS A 195 9.25 -3.21 22.05
C HIS A 195 8.49 -4.53 22.25
N LYS A 196 7.49 -4.81 21.42
CA LYS A 196 6.80 -6.10 21.43
C LYS A 196 7.66 -7.14 20.70
N THR A 197 7.62 -8.38 21.19
CA THR A 197 8.21 -9.52 20.48
C THR A 197 7.26 -10.01 19.38
N TYR A 198 7.81 -10.19 18.19
CA TYR A 198 7.11 -10.69 17.00
C TYR A 198 7.72 -12.02 16.56
N ARG A 199 6.93 -12.89 15.94
CA ARG A 199 7.40 -14.19 15.42
C ARG A 199 8.45 -13.99 14.33
N HIS A 200 8.21 -13.09 13.39
CA HIS A 200 9.13 -12.82 12.28
C HIS A 200 10.54 -12.41 12.74
N THR A 201 10.68 -11.81 13.93
CA THR A 201 12.00 -11.52 14.57
C THR A 201 12.87 -12.77 14.81
N HIS A 202 12.32 -13.98 14.78
CA HIS A 202 13.05 -15.23 15.03
C HIS A 202 13.54 -15.90 13.75
N SER A 203 13.09 -15.43 12.59
CA SER A 203 13.43 -16.00 11.28
C SER A 203 14.70 -15.39 10.69
N TRP A 204 15.09 -14.20 11.15
CA TRP A 204 16.20 -13.42 10.60
C TRP A 204 17.06 -12.78 11.71
N ASP A 205 18.24 -12.30 11.32
CA ASP A 205 19.25 -11.71 12.21
C ASP A 205 18.67 -10.52 13.01
N VAL A 206 19.29 -10.16 14.15
CA VAL A 206 18.85 -9.15 15.15
C VAL A 206 18.49 -7.74 14.63
N ASN A 207 18.67 -7.49 13.33
CA ASN A 207 18.45 -6.19 12.68
C ASN A 207 17.11 -6.08 11.94
N GLU A 208 16.37 -7.18 11.72
CA GLU A 208 15.05 -7.10 11.12
C GLU A 208 13.97 -6.76 12.15
N VAL A 209 13.19 -5.74 11.81
CA VAL A 209 12.22 -5.12 12.71
C VAL A 209 10.81 -5.40 12.22
N ALA A 210 10.30 -6.59 12.55
CA ALA A 210 8.95 -7.06 12.16
C ALA A 210 7.84 -5.99 12.29
N TYR A 211 7.90 -5.14 13.33
CA TYR A 211 6.94 -4.07 13.52
C TYR A 211 6.89 -3.08 12.35
N THR A 212 7.99 -2.84 11.63
CA THR A 212 8.01 -1.93 10.48
C THR A 212 7.24 -2.51 9.31
N HIS A 213 7.36 -3.81 9.08
CA HIS A 213 6.62 -4.55 8.04
C HIS A 213 5.12 -4.53 8.33
N ILE A 214 4.76 -4.79 9.59
CA ILE A 214 3.36 -4.73 10.05
C ILE A 214 2.81 -3.31 9.86
N ARG A 215 3.50 -2.28 10.36
CA ARG A 215 3.10 -0.87 10.21
C ARG A 215 2.94 -0.50 8.74
N ALA A 216 3.85 -0.94 7.88
CA ALA A 216 3.77 -0.66 6.46
C ALA A 216 2.53 -1.27 5.81
N ALA A 217 2.20 -2.52 6.15
CA ALA A 217 0.99 -3.19 5.70
C ALA A 217 -0.31 -2.56 6.24
N PHE A 218 -0.25 -1.86 7.38
CA PHE A 218 -1.40 -1.15 7.96
C PHE A 218 -1.69 0.23 7.37
N ILE A 219 -0.76 0.81 6.63
CA ILE A 219 -0.92 2.15 6.03
C ILE A 219 -0.93 2.06 4.51
N SER A 220 -0.10 1.19 3.92
CA SER A 220 0.21 1.03 2.50
C SER A 220 1.50 1.73 2.07
N GLN A 221 2.21 1.06 1.16
CA GLN A 221 3.33 1.62 0.41
C GLN A 221 2.90 2.12 -0.97
N ILE A 222 1.60 2.04 -1.25
CA ILE A 222 0.94 2.35 -2.51
C ILE A 222 -0.20 3.32 -2.24
N ILE A 223 -0.22 4.46 -2.93
CA ILE A 223 -1.31 5.42 -2.82
C ILE A 223 -1.72 5.89 -4.22
N THR A 224 -3.03 6.04 -4.43
CA THR A 224 -3.57 6.63 -5.66
C THR A 224 -4.28 7.93 -5.32
N LEU A 225 -3.88 8.99 -6.02
CA LEU A 225 -4.40 10.34 -5.84
C LEU A 225 -5.07 10.80 -7.13
N ASN A 226 -6.12 11.61 -6.99
CA ASN A 226 -6.73 12.27 -8.13
C ASN A 226 -5.92 13.51 -8.51
N THR A 227 -5.98 13.85 -9.79
CA THR A 227 -5.39 15.06 -10.35
C THR A 227 -6.44 15.87 -11.08
N VAL A 228 -6.31 17.20 -11.00
CA VAL A 228 -7.19 18.16 -11.69
C VAL A 228 -6.31 19.12 -12.47
N ASN A 229 -6.34 19.04 -13.80
CA ASN A 229 -5.55 19.88 -14.70
C ASN A 229 -4.03 19.86 -14.39
N GLY A 230 -3.47 18.67 -14.16
CA GLY A 230 -2.05 18.49 -13.85
C GLY A 230 -1.67 18.89 -12.42
N LEU A 231 -2.64 19.14 -11.54
CA LEU A 231 -2.42 19.42 -10.12
C LEU A 231 -2.93 18.26 -9.25
N LEU A 232 -2.22 17.93 -8.17
CA LEU A 232 -2.72 16.99 -7.16
C LEU A 232 -3.97 17.58 -6.47
N ASP A 233 -5.05 16.80 -6.39
CA ASP A 233 -6.17 17.12 -5.51
C ASP A 233 -5.82 16.71 -4.07
N THR A 234 -5.10 17.58 -3.37
CA THR A 234 -4.65 17.28 -1.99
C THR A 234 -5.68 17.63 -0.93
N LYS A 235 -6.71 18.41 -1.27
CA LYS A 235 -7.70 18.95 -0.32
C LYS A 235 -7.07 19.64 0.91
N GLY A 236 -5.88 20.22 0.75
CA GLY A 236 -5.13 20.89 1.82
C GLY A 236 -4.17 19.98 2.61
N GLU A 237 -4.17 18.67 2.35
CA GLU A 237 -3.20 17.74 2.90
C GLU A 237 -1.86 17.84 2.15
N ARG A 238 -0.83 17.20 2.72
CA ARG A 238 0.49 17.01 2.09
C ARG A 238 0.76 15.52 1.95
N LEU A 239 1.44 15.16 0.88
CA LEU A 239 1.88 13.80 0.60
C LEU A 239 3.23 13.54 1.28
N TYR A 240 3.28 12.50 2.10
CA TYR A 240 4.47 12.13 2.84
C TYR A 240 4.97 10.75 2.46
N LEU A 241 6.30 10.62 2.39
CA LEU A 241 7.01 9.36 2.54
C LEU A 241 7.57 9.31 3.96
N THR A 242 7.32 8.23 4.71
CA THR A 242 7.92 8.04 6.04
C THR A 242 8.68 6.73 6.10
N GLU A 243 9.93 6.83 6.54
CA GLU A 243 10.79 5.70 6.88
C GLU A 243 10.30 5.03 8.17
N LEU A 244 10.25 3.71 8.20
CA LEU A 244 9.95 2.93 9.41
C LEU A 244 11.16 2.10 9.85
N ASP A 245 12.09 1.79 8.96
CA ASP A 245 13.32 1.08 9.29
C ASP A 245 14.23 1.92 10.19
N THR A 246 14.99 1.24 11.05
CA THR A 246 15.94 1.85 11.99
C THR A 246 17.27 2.21 11.32
N LEU A 247 17.58 1.60 10.17
CA LEU A 247 18.84 1.83 9.45
C LEU A 247 18.68 2.87 8.33
N PRO A 248 19.76 3.57 7.94
CA PRO A 248 19.75 4.40 6.73
C PRO A 248 19.43 3.59 5.48
N ARG A 249 18.43 4.01 4.69
CA ARG A 249 18.03 3.35 3.43
C ARG A 249 17.92 4.34 2.28
N ARG A 250 18.16 3.86 1.06
CA ARG A 250 17.70 4.55 -0.15
C ARG A 250 16.28 4.08 -0.44
N ARG A 251 15.33 5.01 -0.48
CA ARG A 251 13.93 4.75 -0.81
C ARG A 251 13.63 5.30 -2.20
N ASP A 252 13.31 4.38 -3.10
CA ASP A 252 12.85 4.71 -4.43
C ASP A 252 11.34 4.94 -4.40
N ILE A 253 10.88 5.93 -5.17
CA ILE A 253 9.49 6.29 -5.33
C ILE A 253 9.19 6.22 -6.81
N TYR A 254 8.32 5.28 -7.18
CA TYR A 254 7.81 5.12 -8.51
C TYR A 254 6.45 5.78 -8.61
N PHE A 255 6.12 6.35 -9.75
CA PHE A 255 4.77 6.84 -9.99
C PHE A 255 4.31 6.66 -11.43
N GLU A 256 3.03 6.35 -11.56
CA GLU A 256 2.35 6.10 -12.81
C GLU A 256 1.16 7.05 -12.93
N ILE A 257 1.14 7.82 -14.02
CA ILE A 257 0.08 8.78 -14.30
C ILE A 257 -0.87 8.13 -15.31
N TRP A 258 -2.16 8.05 -14.98
CA TRP A 258 -3.13 7.24 -15.72
C TRP A 258 -4.54 7.80 -15.65
N LYS A 259 -5.40 7.29 -16.54
CA LYS A 259 -6.79 7.71 -16.70
C LYS A 259 -7.75 6.59 -16.33
N GLU A 260 -8.75 6.89 -15.50
CA GLU A 260 -9.78 5.92 -15.13
C GLU A 260 -10.90 5.89 -16.17
N SER A 261 -11.22 7.04 -16.79
CA SER A 261 -12.25 7.05 -17.83
C SER A 261 -11.77 6.49 -19.17
N ARG A 262 -12.46 5.46 -19.67
CA ARG A 262 -12.59 5.12 -21.10
C ARG A 262 -14.05 5.08 -21.47
#